data_AF-A0A975EA50-F1
#
_entry.id   AF-A0A975EA50-F1
#
_cell.length_a   1.000
_cell.length_b   1.000
_cell.length_c   1.000
_cell.angle_alpha   90.00
_cell.angle_beta   90.00
_cell.angle_gamma   90.00
#
_symmetry.space_group_name_H-M   'P 1'
#
loop_
_entity.id
_entity.type
_entity.pdbx_description
1 polymer ?
#
loop_
_entity_poly.entity_id
_entity_poly.type
_entity_poly.pdbx_seq_one_letter_code
_entity_poly.pdbx_strand_id
1 'polypeptide(L)'
;MSIFSSILSKLGFGDKNADAVAAATTPTPASQAAPAAPVAPAPVAISEVDVVANLAKLAAAHAEKLNWKTSIVDLLKLLGLDSSLAVRKELAIELGCPADKMGDSAQMNMWLHKTVLQKLAANGGNIPADLLN
;
A
#
# COMPACT_ATOMS: atom_id res chain seq x y z
N MET A 1 -5.49 -1.87 20.14
CA MET A 1 -5.30 -2.41 18.78
C MET A 1 -4.73 -1.28 17.95
N SER A 2 -3.59 -1.48 17.32
CA SER A 2 -2.87 -0.41 16.60
C SER A 2 -3.55 -0.05 15.29
N ILE A 3 -3.81 1.24 15.06
CA ILE A 3 -4.44 1.75 13.83
C ILE A 3 -3.57 1.41 12.62
N PHE A 4 -2.25 1.53 12.79
CA PHE A 4 -1.29 1.17 11.75
C PHE A 4 -1.38 -0.32 11.38
N SER A 5 -1.56 -1.20 12.37
CA SER A 5 -1.73 -2.64 12.13
C SER A 5 -3.02 -2.95 11.39
N SER A 6 -4.12 -2.23 11.69
CA SER A 6 -5.36 -2.33 10.91
C SER A 6 -5.16 -1.87 9.46
N ILE A 7 -4.37 -0.82 9.20
CA ILE A 7 -4.04 -0.38 7.83
C ILE A 7 -3.28 -1.49 7.09
N LEU A 8 -2.24 -2.06 7.72
CA LEU A 8 -1.46 -3.17 7.15
C LEU A 8 -2.34 -4.37 6.80
N SER A 9 -3.21 -4.79 7.74
CA SER A 9 -4.13 -5.90 7.52
C SER A 9 -5.12 -5.62 6.38
N LYS A 10 -5.65 -4.40 6.27
CA LYS A 10 -6.53 -4.00 5.15
C LYS A 10 -5.83 -3.98 3.80
N LEU A 11 -4.53 -3.73 3.80
CA LEU A 11 -3.69 -3.74 2.61
C LEU A 11 -3.15 -5.14 2.26
N GLY A 12 -3.45 -6.16 3.07
CA GLY A 12 -3.03 -7.54 2.81
C GLY A 12 -1.61 -7.85 3.30
N PHE A 13 -1.00 -7.01 4.13
CA PHE A 13 0.24 -7.36 4.84
C PHE A 13 -0.08 -8.40 5.93
N GLY A 14 -0.08 -9.67 5.54
CA GLY A 14 -0.41 -10.79 6.43
C GLY A 14 -1.20 -11.90 5.73
N ASP A 15 -1.88 -11.58 4.63
CA ASP A 15 -2.54 -12.56 3.78
C ASP A 15 -1.52 -13.09 2.78
N LYS A 16 -1.03 -14.30 3.05
CA LYS A 16 -0.41 -15.16 2.02
C LYS A 16 -1.47 -15.63 1.00
N ASN A 17 -2.16 -14.71 0.36
CA ASN A 17 -2.70 -14.92 -0.98
C ASN A 17 -1.72 -14.17 -1.89
N ALA A 18 -0.63 -14.77 -2.37
CA ALA A 18 -0.70 -15.88 -3.30
C ALA A 18 -1.90 -15.78 -4.26
N ASP A 19 -2.26 -14.56 -4.69
CA ASP A 19 -2.80 -14.39 -6.04
C ASP A 19 -1.61 -14.58 -6.99
N ALA A 20 -1.21 -15.86 -7.08
CA ALA A 20 -0.60 -16.40 -8.26
C ALA A 20 -1.61 -16.14 -9.38
N VAL A 21 -1.46 -14.97 -10.00
CA VAL A 21 -2.13 -14.66 -11.26
C VAL A 21 -1.97 -15.89 -12.13
N ALA A 22 -3.13 -16.45 -12.44
CA ALA A 22 -3.31 -17.55 -13.33
C ALA A 22 -2.58 -17.27 -14.64
N ALA A 23 -1.39 -17.84 -14.79
CA ALA A 23 -0.86 -18.18 -16.10
C ALA A 23 -1.61 -19.44 -16.55
N ALA A 24 -2.84 -19.25 -17.02
CA ALA A 24 -3.55 -20.26 -17.79
C ALA A 24 -2.83 -20.43 -19.14
N THR A 25 -1.73 -21.18 -19.16
CA THR A 25 -1.19 -21.73 -20.40
C THR A 25 -1.84 -23.08 -20.63
N THR A 26 -2.85 -23.08 -21.50
CA THR A 26 -3.47 -24.26 -22.12
C THR A 26 -2.42 -25.24 -22.67
N PRO A 27 -2.65 -26.56 -22.58
CA PRO A 27 -1.75 -27.54 -23.18
C PRO A 27 -1.99 -27.58 -24.69
N THR A 28 -0.93 -27.51 -25.50
CA THR A 28 -1.00 -27.89 -26.91
C THR A 28 0.27 -28.69 -27.27
N PRO A 29 0.13 -29.90 -27.83
CA PRO A 29 1.26 -30.80 -28.03
C PRO A 29 2.10 -30.45 -29.28
N ALA A 30 3.42 -30.57 -29.10
CA ALA A 30 4.49 -30.90 -30.06
C ALA A 30 4.45 -30.40 -31.51
N SER A 31 5.45 -29.57 -31.90
CA SER A 31 6.37 -29.87 -33.03
C SER A 31 7.52 -28.86 -33.18
N GLN A 32 8.75 -29.41 -33.19
CA GLN A 32 10.00 -29.03 -33.90
C GLN A 32 10.59 -27.59 -33.89
N ALA A 33 11.78 -27.53 -33.27
CA ALA A 33 13.05 -26.97 -33.75
C ALA A 33 13.24 -25.45 -33.99
N ALA A 34 13.93 -24.77 -33.04
CA ALA A 34 15.10 -23.88 -33.25
C ALA A 34 15.55 -23.26 -31.90
N PRO A 35 16.86 -23.13 -31.62
CA PRO A 35 17.35 -22.59 -30.34
C PRO A 35 17.35 -21.06 -30.36
N ALA A 36 16.25 -20.44 -29.91
CA ALA A 36 16.21 -19.02 -29.60
C ALA A 36 16.39 -18.83 -28.09
N ALA A 37 17.44 -18.08 -27.75
CA ALA A 37 17.85 -17.50 -26.48
C ALA A 37 16.97 -17.78 -25.23
N PRO A 38 17.57 -18.18 -24.09
CA PRO A 38 16.86 -18.14 -22.83
C PRO A 38 16.60 -16.67 -22.49
N VAL A 39 15.39 -16.19 -22.76
CA VAL A 39 14.85 -15.04 -22.05
C VAL A 39 14.77 -15.46 -20.60
N ALA A 40 15.75 -15.04 -19.81
CA ALA A 40 15.72 -15.20 -18.37
C ALA A 40 14.38 -14.64 -17.88
N PRO A 41 13.50 -15.43 -17.25
CA PRO A 41 12.39 -14.84 -16.52
C PRO A 41 13.04 -13.94 -15.48
N ALA A 42 12.79 -12.63 -15.59
CA ALA A 42 13.14 -11.68 -14.55
C ALA A 42 12.69 -12.28 -13.22
N PRO A 43 13.54 -12.25 -12.18
CA PRO A 43 13.20 -12.84 -10.91
C PRO A 43 11.86 -12.26 -10.49
N VAL A 44 10.85 -13.11 -10.35
CA VAL A 44 9.60 -12.79 -9.67
C VAL A 44 10.02 -12.32 -8.28
N ALA A 45 10.13 -11.00 -8.17
CA ALA A 45 10.47 -10.33 -6.94
C ALA A 45 9.46 -10.80 -5.91
N ILE A 46 10.01 -11.33 -4.82
CA ILE A 46 9.30 -11.75 -3.60
C ILE A 46 8.13 -10.80 -3.39
N SER A 47 6.90 -11.31 -3.56
CA SER A 47 5.61 -10.60 -3.52
C SER A 47 5.66 -9.27 -2.76
N GLU A 48 6.15 -8.23 -3.42
CA GLU A 48 6.16 -6.87 -2.88
C GLU A 48 4.70 -6.46 -2.89
N VAL A 49 4.12 -6.23 -1.71
CA VAL A 49 2.72 -5.83 -1.64
C VAL A 49 2.64 -4.47 -2.30
N ASP A 50 2.06 -4.41 -3.51
CA ASP A 50 1.92 -3.18 -4.25
C ASP A 50 0.83 -2.31 -3.60
N VAL A 51 1.26 -1.53 -2.62
CA VAL A 51 0.40 -0.69 -1.79
C VAL A 51 -0.34 0.31 -2.67
N VAL A 52 0.36 0.89 -3.64
CA VAL A 52 -0.22 1.87 -4.56
C VAL A 52 -1.26 1.24 -5.45
N ALA A 53 -1.02 0.07 -6.03
CA ALA A 53 -2.02 -0.62 -6.84
C ALA A 53 -3.25 -1.01 -6.00
N ASN A 54 -3.06 -1.49 -4.77
CA ASN A 54 -4.16 -1.82 -3.87
C ASN A 54 -4.99 -0.58 -3.49
N LEU A 55 -4.34 0.50 -3.04
CA LEU A 55 -5.00 1.76 -2.73
C LEU A 55 -5.68 2.36 -3.97
N ALA A 56 -5.04 2.32 -5.15
CA ALA A 56 -5.63 2.81 -6.38
C ALA A 56 -6.88 2.01 -6.79
N LYS A 57 -6.83 0.68 -6.66
CA LYS A 57 -7.98 -0.21 -6.95
C LYS A 57 -9.13 0.05 -5.97
N LEU A 58 -8.83 0.16 -4.68
CA LEU A 58 -9.81 0.55 -3.66
C LEU A 58 -10.41 1.92 -3.99
N ALA A 59 -9.58 2.91 -4.34
CA ALA A 59 -10.03 4.26 -4.65
C ALA A 59 -10.90 4.32 -5.91
N ALA A 60 -10.58 3.52 -6.92
CA ALA A 60 -11.40 3.38 -8.12
C ALA A 60 -12.73 2.66 -7.85
N ALA A 61 -12.76 1.75 -6.88
CA ALA A 61 -13.97 1.06 -6.44
C ALA A 61 -14.81 1.89 -5.45
N HIS A 62 -14.22 2.90 -4.82
CA HIS A 62 -14.92 3.84 -3.94
C HIS A 62 -15.74 4.83 -4.77
N ALA A 63 -16.94 5.14 -4.27
CA ALA A 63 -17.85 6.08 -4.94
C ALA A 63 -17.37 7.54 -4.86
N GLU A 64 -16.52 7.86 -3.88
CA GLU A 64 -15.97 9.20 -3.64
C GLU A 64 -14.55 9.32 -4.23
N LYS A 65 -14.24 10.50 -4.77
CA LYS A 65 -12.89 10.83 -5.25
C LYS A 65 -11.98 11.23 -4.07
N LEU A 66 -11.46 10.22 -3.38
CA LEU A 66 -10.61 10.35 -2.19
C LEU A 66 -9.14 10.58 -2.57
N ASN A 67 -8.51 11.63 -2.03
CA ASN A 67 -7.09 11.96 -2.32
C ASN A 67 -6.13 11.28 -1.32
N TRP A 68 -6.16 9.94 -1.27
CA TRP A 68 -5.33 9.14 -0.35
C TRP A 68 -3.82 9.35 -0.51
N LYS A 69 -3.37 9.93 -1.64
CA LYS A 69 -1.97 10.26 -1.96
C LYS A 69 -1.43 11.49 -1.24
N THR A 70 -2.31 12.35 -0.73
CA THR A 70 -1.93 13.61 -0.07
C THR A 70 -2.61 13.79 1.27
N SER A 71 -3.72 13.06 1.48
CA SER A 71 -4.54 13.14 2.68
C SER A 71 -4.58 11.80 3.39
N ILE A 72 -4.01 11.77 4.60
CA ILE A 72 -4.17 10.63 5.52
C ILE A 72 -5.64 10.35 5.84
N VAL A 73 -6.49 11.39 5.84
CA VAL A 73 -7.94 11.28 6.10
C VAL A 73 -8.61 10.44 5.03
N ASP A 74 -8.34 10.77 3.77
CA ASP A 74 -8.89 10.07 2.62
C ASP A 74 -8.37 8.62 2.57
N LEU A 75 -7.11 8.39 2.94
CA LEU A 75 -6.55 7.05 3.06
C LEU A 75 -7.28 6.22 4.14
N LEU A 76 -7.56 6.79 5.31
CA LEU A 76 -8.32 6.11 6.35
C LEU A 76 -9.76 5.80 5.90
N LYS A 77 -10.46 6.77 5.30
CA LYS A 77 -11.80 6.57 4.71
C LYS A 77 -11.79 5.44 3.68
N LEU A 78 -10.78 5.42 2.83
CA LEU A 78 -10.64 4.42 1.77
C LEU A 78 -10.57 3.00 2.33
N LEU A 79 -9.86 2.82 3.45
CA LEU A 79 -9.70 1.54 4.13
C LEU A 79 -10.91 1.19 5.02
N GLY A 80 -11.92 2.06 5.08
CA GLY A 80 -13.09 1.93 5.93
C GLY A 80 -12.77 2.15 7.42
N LEU A 81 -11.72 2.92 7.71
CA LEU A 81 -11.31 3.28 9.07
C LEU A 81 -11.87 4.64 9.46
N ASP A 82 -12.07 4.83 10.76
CA ASP A 82 -12.52 6.11 11.30
C ASP A 82 -11.46 7.18 11.08
N SER A 83 -11.85 8.27 10.43
CA SER A 83 -10.93 9.34 10.01
C SER A 83 -10.95 10.55 10.96
N SER A 84 -11.51 10.35 12.16
CA SER A 84 -11.67 11.40 13.16
C SER A 84 -10.32 11.85 13.73
N LEU A 85 -10.35 13.02 14.35
CA LEU A 85 -9.15 13.58 15.00
C LEU A 85 -8.63 12.68 16.12
N ALA A 86 -9.49 11.88 16.77
CA ALA A 86 -9.07 10.88 17.75
C ALA A 86 -8.14 9.83 17.12
N VAL A 87 -8.56 9.18 16.04
CA VAL A 87 -7.75 8.18 15.34
C VAL A 87 -6.46 8.78 14.80
N ARG A 88 -6.51 9.99 14.22
CA ARG A 88 -5.28 10.66 13.77
C ARG A 88 -4.31 10.96 14.91
N LYS A 89 -4.80 11.38 16.07
CA LYS A 89 -3.97 11.60 17.26
C LYS A 89 -3.38 10.29 17.77
N GLU A 90 -4.17 9.24 17.87
CA GLU A 90 -3.68 7.91 18.29
C GLU A 90 -2.63 7.37 17.31
N LEU A 91 -2.87 7.46 16.00
CA LEU A 91 -1.89 7.08 14.98
C LEU A 91 -0.63 7.93 15.07
N ALA A 92 -0.76 9.23 15.35
CA ALA A 92 0.38 10.12 15.52
C ALA A 92 1.19 9.75 16.76
N ILE A 93 0.54 9.46 17.89
CA ILE A 93 1.19 9.00 19.11
C ILE A 93 1.89 7.67 18.86
N GLU A 94 1.22 6.72 18.19
CA GLU A 94 1.75 5.40 17.85
C GLU A 94 2.99 5.48 16.94
N LEU A 95 2.99 6.42 15.99
CA LEU A 95 4.12 6.65 15.09
C LEU A 95 5.21 7.55 15.68
N GLY A 96 5.01 8.12 16.86
CA GLY A 96 5.98 9.01 17.51
C GLY A 96 6.03 10.42 16.92
N CYS A 97 4.87 10.97 16.53
CA CYS A 97 4.76 12.32 15.99
C CYS A 97 5.30 13.36 16.98
N PRO A 98 6.22 14.24 16.54
CA PRO A 98 6.78 15.26 17.41
C PRO A 98 5.72 16.27 17.83
N ALA A 99 5.81 16.74 19.08
CA ALA A 99 4.88 17.74 19.65
C ALA A 99 4.83 19.04 18.82
N ASP A 100 5.94 19.39 18.15
CA ASP A 100 6.05 20.52 17.21
C ASP A 100 5.04 20.42 16.05
N LYS A 101 4.78 19.20 15.58
CA LYS A 101 3.84 18.94 14.48
C LYS A 101 2.42 18.67 14.97
N MET A 102 2.23 18.29 16.25
CA MET A 102 0.89 18.09 16.83
C MET A 102 0.08 19.38 17.01
N GLY A 103 0.76 20.54 17.13
CA GLY A 103 0.09 21.83 17.30
C GLY A 103 -0.61 22.34 16.04
N ASP A 104 -0.16 21.90 14.86
CA ASP A 104 -0.70 22.34 13.58
C ASP A 104 -1.31 21.16 12.82
N SER A 105 -2.62 21.19 12.60
CA SER A 105 -3.34 20.07 11.99
C SER A 105 -2.91 19.79 10.54
N ALA A 106 -2.43 20.79 9.79
CA ALA A 106 -1.95 20.58 8.43
C ALA A 106 -0.58 19.90 8.42
N GLN A 107 0.35 20.39 9.25
CA GLN A 107 1.66 19.77 9.42
C GLN A 107 1.55 18.35 10.00
N MET A 108 0.65 18.14 10.98
CA MET A 108 0.36 16.83 11.54
C MET A 108 -0.14 15.87 10.46
N ASN A 109 -1.08 16.29 9.61
CA ASN A 109 -1.64 15.48 8.54
C ASN A 109 -0.57 15.11 7.49
N MET A 110 0.25 16.07 7.08
CA MET A 110 1.34 15.84 6.12
C MET A 110 2.38 14.88 6.71
N TRP A 111 2.80 15.11 7.96
CA TRP A 111 3.75 14.24 8.64
C TRP A 111 3.20 12.82 8.79
N LEU A 112 1.97 12.68 9.29
CA LEU A 112 1.29 11.38 9.43
C LEU A 112 1.24 10.62 8.10
N HIS A 113 0.82 11.29 7.03
CA HIS A 113 0.75 10.68 5.71
C HIS A 113 2.12 10.12 5.28
N LYS A 114 3.18 10.93 5.39
CA LYS A 114 4.55 10.50 5.03
C LYS A 114 5.05 9.37 5.92
N THR A 115 4.88 9.47 7.23
CA THR A 115 5.35 8.44 8.17
C THR A 115 4.61 7.13 8.00
N VAL A 116 3.29 7.17 7.74
CA VAL A 116 2.52 5.97 7.40
C VAL A 116 3.09 5.31 6.16
N LEU A 117 3.27 6.06 5.06
CA LEU A 117 3.85 5.52 3.83
C LEU A 117 5.26 4.96 4.02
N GLN A 118 6.14 5.68 4.73
CA GLN A 118 7.48 5.19 5.06
C GLN A 118 7.43 3.88 5.84
N LYS A 119 6.50 3.76 6.80
CA LYS A 119 6.34 2.56 7.61
C LYS A 119 5.75 1.42 6.79
N LEU A 120 4.83 1.67 5.87
CA LEU A 120 4.33 0.66 4.91
C LEU A 120 5.48 0.15 4.03
N ALA A 121 6.32 1.05 3.50
CA ALA A 121 7.49 0.69 2.71
C ALA A 121 8.47 -0.16 3.52
N ALA A 122 8.73 0.22 4.78
CA ALA A 122 9.56 -0.56 5.71
C ALA A 122 9.00 -1.95 6.06
N ASN A 123 7.68 -2.18 5.90
CA ASN A 123 7.04 -3.47 6.11
C ASN A 123 6.95 -4.33 4.83
N GLY A 124 7.67 -3.95 3.76
CA GLY A 124 7.71 -4.69 2.49
C GLY A 124 6.71 -4.21 1.45
N GLY A 125 6.18 -3.00 1.60
CA GLY A 125 5.27 -2.38 0.65
C GLY A 125 6.00 -1.70 -0.50
N ASN A 126 5.55 -1.90 -1.74
CA ASN A 126 6.04 -1.13 -2.87
C ASN A 126 5.36 0.26 -2.88
N ILE A 127 6.13 1.31 -2.59
CA ILE A 127 5.67 2.70 -2.59
C ILE A 127 6.63 3.55 -3.42
N PRO A 128 6.13 4.27 -4.45
CA PRO A 128 6.95 5.15 -5.27
C PRO A 128 7.44 6.35 -4.46
N ALA A 129 8.66 6.78 -4.77
CA ALA A 129 9.32 7.92 -4.11
C ALA A 129 8.52 9.23 -4.19
N ASP A 130 7.70 9.40 -5.24
CA ASP A 130 6.80 10.55 -5.42
C ASP A 130 5.82 10.72 -4.23
N LEU A 131 5.38 9.61 -3.61
CA LEU A 131 4.49 9.65 -2.46
C LEU A 131 5.24 9.77 -1.12
N LEU A 132 6.55 9.52 -1.12
CA LEU A 132 7.41 9.65 0.07
C LEU A 132 7.95 11.08 0.24
N ASN A 133 7.74 11.94 -0.76
CA ASN A 133 8.28 13.31 -0.84
C ASN A 133 7.39 14.36 -0.17
#